data_AF-A0A7S2CED7-F1
#
_entry.id   AF-A0A7S2CED7-F1
#
_cell.length_a   1.000
_cell.length_b   1.000
_cell.length_c   1.000
_cell.angle_alpha   90.00
_cell.angle_beta   90.00
_cell.angle_gamma   90.00
#
_symmetry.space_group_name_H-M   'P 1'
#
loop_
_entity.id
_entity.type
_entity.pdbx_description
1 polymer ?
#
loop_
_entity_poly.entity_id
_entity_poly.type
_entity_poly.pdbx_seq_one_letter_code
_entity_poly.pdbx_strand_id
1 'polypeptide(L)'
;EIERTSKEQDVKYKTKEAADLDKAVAETGSDRASVQEELDAVLASLKALNAECIAKAETYEERKARREAEIAGLKEALSVLENEAALIQRQSRRTLRGRRQPQQALA
;
A
#
# COMPACT_ATOMS: atom_id res chain seq x y z
N GLU A 1 66.94 -3.14 -38.92
CA GLU A 1 65.73 -2.64 -39.63
C GLU A 1 64.49 -3.50 -39.34
N ILE A 2 64.54 -4.82 -39.56
CA ILE A 2 63.44 -5.76 -39.28
C ILE A 2 62.93 -5.71 -37.83
N GLU A 3 63.83 -5.59 -36.85
CA GLU A 3 63.42 -5.50 -35.44
C GLU A 3 62.64 -4.22 -35.12
N ARG A 4 63.01 -3.09 -35.74
CA ARG A 4 62.30 -1.82 -35.58
C ARG A 4 60.91 -1.90 -36.17
N THR A 5 60.78 -2.43 -37.40
CA THR A 5 59.48 -2.58 -38.05
C THR A 5 58.56 -3.54 -37.29
N SER A 6 59.11 -4.61 -36.70
CA SER A 6 58.34 -5.51 -35.81
C SER A 6 57.79 -4.76 -34.60
N LYS A 7 58.63 -4.00 -33.90
CA LYS A 7 58.20 -3.24 -32.71
C LYS A 7 57.18 -2.14 -33.05
N GLU A 8 57.30 -1.48 -34.19
CA GLU A 8 56.31 -0.50 -34.66
C GLU A 8 54.93 -1.13 -34.92
N GLN A 9 54.89 -2.34 -35.51
CA GLN A 9 53.65 -3.10 -35.67
C GLN A 9 53.09 -3.51 -34.30
N ASP A 10 53.92 -3.99 -33.37
CA ASP A 10 53.48 -4.37 -32.03
C ASP A 10 52.84 -3.18 -31.29
N VAL A 11 53.44 -2.00 -31.37
CA VAL A 11 52.86 -0.77 -30.78
C VAL A 11 51.49 -0.49 -31.40
N LYS A 12 51.37 -0.56 -32.73
CA LYS A 12 50.11 -0.32 -33.42
C LYS A 12 49.01 -1.30 -33.00
N TYR A 13 49.32 -2.59 -32.95
CA TYR A 13 48.35 -3.61 -32.55
C TYR A 13 47.94 -3.47 -31.09
N LYS A 14 48.89 -3.30 -30.17
CA LYS A 14 48.60 -3.10 -28.74
C LYS A 14 47.83 -1.83 -28.46
N THR A 15 48.08 -0.75 -29.20
CA THR A 15 47.33 0.50 -29.05
C THR A 15 45.87 0.32 -29.49
N LYS A 16 45.64 -0.40 -30.59
CA LYS A 16 44.29 -0.72 -31.05
C LYS A 16 43.57 -1.63 -30.05
N GLU A 17 44.26 -2.67 -29.57
CA GLU A 17 43.72 -3.60 -28.58
C GLU A 17 43.35 -2.88 -27.27
N ALA A 18 44.19 -1.97 -26.78
CA ALA A 18 43.88 -1.16 -25.60
C ALA A 18 42.60 -0.32 -25.80
N ALA A 19 42.47 0.35 -26.95
CA ALA A 19 41.27 1.13 -27.26
C ALA A 19 40.00 0.26 -27.39
N ASP A 20 40.11 -0.92 -27.99
CA ASP A 20 39.01 -1.87 -28.10
C ASP A 20 38.60 -2.41 -26.71
N LEU A 21 39.57 -2.69 -25.83
CA LEU A 21 39.32 -3.10 -24.44
C LEU A 21 38.69 -1.98 -23.61
N ASP A 22 39.16 -0.74 -23.72
CA ASP A 22 38.58 0.41 -23.01
C ASP A 22 37.11 0.61 -23.41
N LYS A 23 36.81 0.46 -24.70
CA LYS A 23 35.44 0.50 -25.20
C LYS A 23 34.58 -0.63 -24.63
N ALA A 24 35.09 -1.86 -24.63
CA ALA A 24 34.38 -3.01 -24.07
C ALA A 24 34.11 -2.85 -22.57
N VAL A 25 35.06 -2.30 -21.81
CA VAL A 25 34.88 -1.99 -20.38
C VAL A 25 33.81 -0.93 -20.17
N ALA A 26 33.77 0.12 -21.00
CA ALA A 26 32.75 1.15 -20.91
C ALA A 26 31.35 0.60 -21.23
N GLU A 27 31.22 -0.19 -22.30
CA GLU A 27 29.96 -0.82 -22.72
C GLU A 27 29.45 -1.79 -21.64
N THR A 28 30.28 -2.75 -21.21
CA THR A 28 29.90 -3.72 -20.17
C THR A 28 29.63 -3.05 -18.81
N GLY A 29 30.33 -1.96 -18.49
CA GLY A 29 30.08 -1.16 -17.31
C GLY A 29 28.71 -0.49 -17.34
N SER A 30 28.33 0.06 -18.49
CA SER A 30 27.00 0.64 -18.73
C SER A 30 25.91 -0.42 -18.65
N ASP A 31 26.08 -1.56 -19.33
CA ASP A 31 25.11 -2.66 -19.33
C ASP A 31 24.87 -3.18 -17.90
N ARG A 32 25.95 -3.35 -17.13
CA ARG A 32 25.85 -3.75 -15.73
C ARG A 32 25.05 -2.75 -14.89
N ALA A 33 25.28 -1.45 -15.09
CA ALA A 33 24.56 -0.42 -14.36
C ALA A 33 23.06 -0.48 -14.66
N SER A 34 22.68 -0.55 -15.93
CA SER A 34 21.28 -0.68 -16.36
C SER A 34 20.61 -1.93 -15.79
N VAL A 35 21.27 -3.10 -15.86
CA VAL A 35 20.72 -4.34 -15.31
C VAL A 35 20.60 -4.28 -13.78
N GLN A 36 21.49 -3.58 -13.08
CA GLN A 36 21.38 -3.38 -11.64
C GLN A 36 20.16 -2.52 -11.28
N GLU A 37 19.88 -1.46 -12.05
CA GLU A 37 18.67 -0.64 -11.85
C GLU A 37 17.38 -1.46 -12.06
N GLU A 38 17.34 -2.29 -13.11
CA GLU A 38 16.22 -3.21 -13.36
C GLU A 38 16.05 -4.22 -12.22
N LEU A 39 17.15 -4.81 -11.74
CA LEU A 39 17.13 -5.76 -10.63
C LEU A 39 16.60 -5.13 -9.34
N ASP A 40 17.05 -3.91 -9.02
CA ASP A 40 16.60 -3.18 -7.83
C ASP A 40 15.09 -2.89 -7.90
N ALA A 41 14.58 -2.51 -9.08
CA ALA A 41 13.16 -2.29 -9.32
C ALA A 41 12.32 -3.59 -9.17
N VAL A 42 12.83 -4.72 -9.67
CA VAL A 42 12.18 -6.04 -9.52
C VAL A 42 12.13 -6.46 -8.05
N LEU A 43 13.23 -6.30 -7.32
CA LEU A 43 13.28 -6.62 -5.89
C LEU A 43 12.33 -5.75 -5.06
N ALA A 44 12.22 -4.47 -5.38
CA ALA A 44 11.26 -3.57 -4.75
C ALA A 44 9.81 -4.02 -5.01
N SER A 45 9.50 -4.38 -6.25
CA SER A 45 8.17 -4.87 -6.64
C SER A 45 7.82 -6.19 -5.95
N LEU A 46 8.79 -7.12 -5.89
CA LEU A 46 8.63 -8.39 -5.17
C LEU A 46 8.37 -8.17 -3.67
N LYS A 47 9.06 -7.21 -3.05
CA LYS A 47 8.84 -6.86 -1.64
C LYS A 47 7.42 -6.33 -1.41
N ALA A 48 6.91 -5.49 -2.30
CA ALA A 48 5.54 -4.98 -2.23
C ALA A 48 4.52 -6.12 -2.37
N LEU A 49 4.68 -6.98 -3.38
CA LEU A 49 3.83 -8.16 -3.58
C LEU A 49 3.87 -9.11 -2.38
N ASN A 50 5.03 -9.33 -1.78
CA ASN A 50 5.13 -10.15 -0.58
C ASN A 50 4.37 -9.55 0.60
N ALA A 51 4.37 -8.22 0.77
CA ALA A 51 3.61 -7.57 1.82
C ALA A 51 2.09 -7.68 1.62
N GLU A 52 1.63 -7.71 0.37
CA GLU A 52 0.21 -7.85 0.02
C GLU A 52 -0.27 -9.31 0.03
N CYS A 53 0.53 -10.22 -0.54
CA CYS A 53 0.12 -11.58 -0.86
C CYS A 53 0.55 -12.61 0.20
N ILE A 54 1.67 -12.40 0.89
CA ILE A 54 2.08 -13.29 1.97
C ILE A 54 1.33 -12.84 3.21
N ALA A 55 0.20 -13.50 3.46
CA ALA A 55 -0.63 -13.23 4.62
C ALA A 55 0.22 -13.25 5.89
N LYS A 56 0.18 -12.15 6.65
CA LYS A 56 0.41 -12.22 8.10
C LYS A 56 -0.75 -13.04 8.66
N ALA A 57 -0.62 -14.36 8.63
CA ALA A 57 -1.63 -15.24 9.17
C ALA A 57 -1.79 -14.90 10.65
N GLU A 58 -2.92 -14.29 11.00
CA GLU A 58 -3.32 -14.16 12.40
C GLU A 58 -3.32 -15.54 13.03
N THR A 59 -2.84 -15.61 14.28
CA THR A 59 -2.86 -16.87 15.02
C THR A 59 -4.32 -17.34 15.16
N TYR A 60 -4.51 -18.66 15.27
CA TYR A 60 -5.85 -19.21 15.50
C TYR A 60 -6.49 -18.59 16.76
N GLU A 61 -5.69 -18.37 17.81
CA GLU A 61 -6.15 -17.78 19.07
C GLU A 61 -6.66 -16.34 18.89
N GLU A 62 -5.92 -15.48 18.18
CA GLU A 62 -6.36 -14.10 17.91
C GLU A 62 -7.65 -14.08 17.05
N ARG A 63 -7.74 -14.95 16.04
CA ARG A 63 -8.93 -15.10 15.21
C ARG A 63 -10.14 -15.54 16.03
N LYS A 64 -9.95 -16.51 16.92
CA LYS A 64 -10.98 -17.04 17.80
C LYS A 64 -11.45 -15.96 18.78
N ALA A 65 -10.52 -15.27 19.44
CA ALA A 65 -10.83 -14.20 20.39
C ALA A 65 -11.65 -13.08 19.74
N ARG A 66 -11.28 -12.62 18.53
CA ARG A 66 -12.08 -11.62 17.79
C ARG A 66 -13.49 -12.11 17.50
N ARG A 67 -13.65 -13.36 17.04
CA ARG A 67 -14.96 -13.95 16.74
C ARG A 67 -15.82 -14.09 17.99
N GLU A 68 -15.24 -14.50 19.12
CA GLU A 68 -15.95 -14.62 20.39
C GLU A 68 -16.44 -13.26 20.89
N ALA A 69 -15.60 -12.23 20.79
CA ALA A 69 -15.99 -10.85 21.12
C ALA A 69 -17.11 -10.33 20.20
N GLU A 70 -17.02 -10.59 18.89
CA GLU A 70 -18.06 -10.24 17.92
C GLU A 70 -19.39 -10.95 18.23
N ILE A 71 -19.34 -12.26 18.48
CA ILE A 71 -20.54 -13.04 18.87
C ILE A 71 -21.15 -12.51 20.16
N ALA A 72 -20.33 -12.14 21.15
CA ALA A 72 -20.81 -11.58 22.41
C ALA A 72 -21.53 -10.24 22.18
N GLY A 73 -20.93 -9.32 21.42
CA GLY A 73 -21.55 -8.03 21.08
C GLY A 73 -22.83 -8.19 20.25
N LEU A 74 -22.87 -9.14 19.31
CA LEU A 74 -24.08 -9.44 18.55
C LEU A 74 -25.22 -9.98 19.43
N LYS A 75 -24.90 -10.83 20.41
CA LYS A 75 -25.89 -11.33 21.38
C LYS A 75 -26.40 -10.22 22.28
N GLU A 76 -25.54 -9.31 22.72
CA GLU A 76 -25.94 -8.15 23.50
C GLU A 76 -26.87 -7.24 22.69
N ALA A 77 -26.51 -6.91 21.45
CA ALA A 77 -27.33 -6.12 20.55
C ALA A 77 -28.70 -6.79 20.29
N LEU A 78 -28.73 -8.12 20.09
CA LEU A 78 -29.97 -8.86 19.94
C LEU A 78 -30.84 -8.79 21.20
N SER A 79 -30.24 -8.98 22.38
CA SER A 79 -30.95 -8.86 23.65
C SER A 79 -31.56 -7.46 23.85
N VAL A 80 -30.83 -6.41 23.48
CA VAL A 80 -31.34 -5.03 23.48
C VAL A 80 -32.53 -4.90 22.54
N LEU A 81 -32.44 -5.38 21.30
CA LEU A 81 -33.55 -5.28 20.34
C LEU A 81 -34.79 -6.08 20.75
N GLU A 82 -34.61 -7.23 21.39
CA GLU A 82 -35.72 -8.11 21.81
C GLU A 82 -36.39 -7.64 23.11
N ASN A 83 -35.61 -7.19 24.09
CA ASN A 83 -36.10 -6.87 25.43
C ASN A 83 -36.28 -5.37 25.67
N GLU A 84 -35.52 -4.53 24.98
CA GLU A 84 -35.65 -3.08 25.05
C GLU A 84 -36.48 -2.58 23.86
N ALA A 85 -37.80 -2.48 24.07
CA ALA A 85 -38.69 -1.65 23.27
C ALA A 85 -38.36 -0.13 23.41
N ALA A 86 -37.08 0.24 23.50
CA ALA A 86 -36.61 1.48 24.13
C ALA A 86 -36.74 2.73 23.26
N LEU A 87 -37.03 2.61 21.96
CA LEU A 87 -37.32 3.75 21.09
C LEU A 87 -38.73 3.73 20.50
N ILE A 88 -39.70 3.07 21.16
CA ILE A 88 -41.11 3.37 20.86
C ILE A 88 -41.37 4.79 21.37
N GLN A 89 -41.13 5.80 20.52
CA GLN A 89 -41.73 7.12 20.65
C GLN A 89 -43.25 6.93 20.57
N ARG A 90 -43.86 6.58 21.70
CA ARG A 90 -45.31 6.58 21.86
C ARG A 90 -45.72 8.04 21.69
N GLN A 91 -46.36 8.31 20.55
CA GLN A 91 -46.93 9.59 20.14
C GLN A 91 -47.27 10.48 21.34
N SER A 92 -46.53 11.57 21.51
CA SER A 92 -46.97 12.68 22.36
C SER A 92 -48.23 13.27 21.74
N ARG A 93 -49.40 12.73 22.10
CA ARG A 93 -50.69 13.40 21.91
C ARG A 93 -50.78 14.57 22.88
N ARG A 94 -49.99 15.63 22.65
CA ARG A 94 -50.24 16.93 23.28
C ARG A 94 -51.34 17.61 22.49
N THR A 95 -52.58 17.39 22.91
CA THR A 95 -53.72 18.25 22.56
C THR A 95 -53.62 19.53 23.38
N LEU A 96 -53.03 20.58 22.82
CA LEU A 96 -53.15 21.93 23.38
C LEU A 96 -54.59 22.44 23.11
N ARG A 97 -55.51 22.13 24.02
CA ARG A 97 -56.83 22.80 24.09
C ARG A 97 -56.66 24.20 24.70
N GLY A 98 -56.64 25.20 23.82
CA GLY A 98 -57.38 26.47 23.89
C GLY A 98 -57.12 27.49 25.01
N ARG A 99 -56.79 28.72 24.60
CA ARG A 99 -57.55 29.93 25.03
C ARG A 99 -57.50 31.01 23.95
N ARG A 100 -58.67 31.61 23.73
CA ARG A 100 -59.06 32.64 22.75
C ARG A 100 -58.08 33.82 22.67
N GLN A 101 -57.87 34.32 21.45
CA GLN A 101 -57.50 35.72 21.20
C GLN A 101 -58.48 36.66 21.90
N PRO A 102 -58.01 37.84 22.31
CA PRO A 102 -58.66 39.05 21.87
C PRO A 102 -57.72 39.90 21.00
N GLN A 103 -58.38 40.62 20.10
CA GLN A 103 -57.89 41.49 19.06
C GLN A 103 -57.06 42.67 19.59
N GLN A 104 -56.16 43.15 18.72
CA GLN A 104 -55.76 44.55 18.48
C GLN A 104 -55.34 45.43 19.67
N ALA A 105 -54.13 45.99 19.59
CA ALA A 105 -53.96 47.44 19.32
C ALA A 105 -52.47 47.83 19.24
N LEU A 106 -52.22 48.79 18.35
CA LEU A 106 -51.00 49.55 18.09
C LEU A 106 -50.24 50.00 19.34
N ALA A 107 -48.91 49.93 19.29
CA ALA A 107 -47.98 51.07 19.26
C ALA A 107 -46.57 50.58 18.93
#